data_AF-A0A9W8I2K0-F1
#
_entry.id   AF-A0A9W8I2K0-F1
#
_cell.length_a   1.000
_cell.length_b   1.000
_cell.length_c   1.000
_cell.angle_alpha   90.00
_cell.angle_beta   90.00
_cell.angle_gamma   90.00
#
_symmetry.space_group_name_H-M   'P 1'
#
loop_
_entity.id
_entity.type
_entity.pdbx_description
1 polymer ?
#
loop_
_entity_poly.entity_id
_entity_poly.type
_entity_poly.pdbx_seq_one_letter_code
_entity_poly.pdbx_strand_id
1 'polypeptide(L)'
;MGRLVQLELENFKSYRGQQVIGPFTSFTAVVGPNGAGKSNLMDAISFVLGVRSGHLRSTHLRDLIYRGRAVSPHTEGAIDEAGDQRARRAWVRAIYEDDGGSTIVFQRSISAAGDSEYRINNRAVSLQTYNQTLEAQNILVKAKNFLVFQGDVEAVAAQSPKDLTRLIEQISGSAELQSEYNELERLQEAAAERSTFAYNKKRAVAAEVQSISEQKKELDLYESKHRLRTKLNVQHMLFKLF
;
A
#
# COMPACT_ATOMS: atom_id res chain seq x y z
N MET A 1 -18.65 19.16 -7.47
CA MET A 1 -17.29 18.61 -7.55
C MET A 1 -16.33 19.73 -7.24
N GLY A 2 -15.51 19.56 -6.22
CA GLY A 2 -14.52 20.56 -5.86
C GLY A 2 -13.49 20.76 -6.97
N ARG A 3 -12.86 21.92 -6.99
CA ARG A 3 -11.96 22.34 -8.07
C ARG A 3 -10.69 22.97 -7.52
N LEU A 4 -9.60 22.80 -8.28
CA LEU A 4 -8.41 23.60 -8.09
C LEU A 4 -8.72 25.02 -8.60
N VAL A 5 -8.63 26.03 -7.73
CA VAL A 5 -8.86 27.43 -8.09
C VAL A 5 -7.58 28.07 -8.59
N GLN A 6 -6.48 27.88 -7.85
CA GLN A 6 -5.23 28.57 -8.10
C GLN A 6 -4.06 27.77 -7.54
N LEU A 7 -2.90 27.90 -8.19
CA LEU A 7 -1.64 27.36 -7.73
C LEU A 7 -0.66 28.51 -7.50
N GLU A 8 -0.13 28.61 -6.29
CA GLU A 8 0.93 29.56 -5.95
C GLU A 8 2.20 28.78 -5.70
N LEU A 9 3.33 29.26 -6.22
CA LEU A 9 4.60 28.58 -6.06
C LEU A 9 5.73 29.57 -5.94
N GLU A 10 6.75 29.22 -5.17
CA GLU A 10 7.95 30.03 -5.01
C GLU A 10 9.19 29.18 -5.24
N ASN A 11 10.08 29.67 -6.12
CA ASN A 11 11.38 29.06 -6.39
C ASN A 11 11.32 27.57 -6.73
N PHE A 12 10.31 27.14 -7.49
CA PHE A 12 10.07 25.75 -7.85
C PHE A 12 10.53 25.44 -9.29
N LYS A 13 11.49 24.54 -9.47
CA LYS A 13 12.10 24.13 -10.75
C LYS A 13 12.53 25.29 -11.63
N SER A 14 11.76 25.62 -12.67
CA SER A 14 12.04 26.72 -13.61
C SER A 14 11.42 28.04 -13.19
N TYR A 15 10.54 28.05 -12.18
CA TYR A 15 9.85 29.23 -11.70
C TYR A 15 10.68 29.92 -10.63
N ARG A 16 11.18 31.12 -10.94
CA ARG A 16 11.93 31.97 -10.00
C ARG A 16 10.97 32.93 -9.28
N GLY A 17 11.21 33.14 -7.98
CA GLY A 17 10.40 34.01 -7.16
C GLY A 17 8.97 33.48 -6.97
N GLN A 18 8.09 34.31 -6.45
CA GLN A 18 6.69 33.97 -6.25
C GLN A 18 5.93 34.09 -7.58
N GLN A 19 5.25 33.02 -7.95
CA GLN A 19 4.43 32.93 -9.15
C GLN A 19 3.03 32.49 -8.76
N VAL A 20 2.03 33.09 -9.41
CA VAL A 20 0.62 32.77 -9.23
C VAL A 20 0.08 32.27 -10.56
N ILE A 21 -0.47 31.06 -10.57
CA ILE A 21 -0.98 30.39 -11.76
C ILE A 21 -2.47 30.11 -11.54
N GLY A 22 -3.28 30.69 -12.40
CA GLY A 22 -4.73 30.62 -12.33
C GLY A 22 -5.38 31.99 -12.59
N PRO A 23 -6.69 32.12 -12.35
CA PRO A 23 -7.59 31.06 -11.87
C PRO A 23 -7.79 29.95 -12.91
N PHE A 24 -7.88 28.71 -12.44
CA PHE A 24 -8.22 27.56 -13.29
C PHE A 24 -9.73 27.46 -13.48
N THR A 25 -10.12 27.02 -14.67
CA THR A 25 -11.51 26.73 -15.06
C THR A 25 -11.71 25.22 -15.18
N SER A 26 -12.94 24.76 -15.38
CA SER A 26 -13.25 23.32 -15.53
C SER A 26 -12.43 22.64 -16.63
N PHE A 27 -12.05 23.39 -17.66
CA PHE A 27 -11.10 22.98 -18.67
C PHE A 27 -10.05 24.09 -18.87
N THR A 28 -8.78 23.76 -18.71
CA THR A 28 -7.66 24.68 -18.91
C THR A 28 -6.56 23.99 -19.70
N ALA A 29 -6.11 24.63 -20.78
CA ALA A 29 -5.00 24.14 -21.60
C ALA A 29 -3.71 24.89 -21.26
N VAL A 30 -2.62 24.15 -21.02
CA VAL A 30 -1.30 24.71 -20.74
C VAL A 30 -0.46 24.68 -22.02
N VAL A 31 -0.24 25.85 -22.62
CA VAL A 31 0.48 26.02 -23.90
C VAL A 31 1.78 26.78 -23.72
N GLY A 32 2.71 26.62 -24.67
CA GLY A 32 4.01 27.31 -24.66
C GLY A 32 5.09 26.54 -25.42
N PRO A 33 6.24 27.15 -25.71
CA PRO A 33 7.33 26.51 -26.44
C PRO A 33 7.96 25.35 -25.64
N ASN A 34 8.73 24.49 -26.33
CA ASN A 34 9.48 23.42 -25.68
C ASN A 34 10.48 24.01 -24.68
N GLY A 35 10.55 23.43 -23.48
CA GLY A 35 11.39 23.96 -22.40
C GLY A 35 10.80 25.15 -21.61
N ALA A 36 9.60 25.63 -21.94
CA ALA A 36 8.94 26.74 -21.20
C ALA A 36 8.47 26.39 -19.78
N GLY A 37 8.70 25.16 -19.30
CA GLY A 37 8.28 24.73 -17.97
C GLY A 37 6.85 24.16 -17.88
N LYS A 38 6.17 23.90 -19.00
CA LYS A 38 4.81 23.31 -19.02
C LYS A 38 4.69 22.05 -18.15
N SER A 39 5.61 21.10 -18.31
CA SER A 39 5.65 19.87 -17.50
C SER A 39 6.03 20.13 -16.03
N ASN A 40 6.68 21.27 -15.73
CA ASN A 40 7.02 21.63 -14.35
C ASN A 40 5.78 22.11 -13.57
N LEU A 41 4.76 22.64 -14.26
CA LEU A 41 3.45 22.91 -13.65
C LEU A 41 2.79 21.61 -13.17
N MET A 42 2.81 20.57 -14.01
CA MET A 42 2.31 19.24 -13.65
C MET A 42 3.10 18.66 -12.47
N ASP A 43 4.43 18.83 -12.44
CA ASP A 43 5.25 18.43 -11.31
C ASP A 43 4.91 19.21 -10.03
N ALA A 44 4.57 20.50 -10.12
CA ALA A 44 4.16 21.31 -8.98
C ALA A 44 2.84 20.82 -8.38
N ILE A 45 1.85 20.52 -9.22
CA ILE A 45 0.58 19.90 -8.82
C ILE A 45 0.84 18.54 -8.17
N SER A 46 1.64 17.68 -8.81
CA SER A 46 1.99 16.37 -8.26
C SER A 46 2.71 16.49 -6.91
N PHE A 47 3.58 17.49 -6.78
CA PHE A 47 4.34 17.74 -5.57
C PHE A 47 3.45 18.17 -4.39
N VAL A 48 2.55 19.14 -4.60
CA VAL A 48 1.65 19.62 -3.53
C VAL A 48 0.61 18.57 -3.14
N LEU A 49 0.19 17.72 -4.08
CA LEU A 49 -0.72 16.59 -3.80
C LEU A 49 -0.01 15.41 -3.12
N GLY A 50 1.24 15.55 -2.67
CA GLY A 50 1.89 14.56 -1.80
C GLY A 50 2.51 13.37 -2.53
N VAL A 51 2.66 13.43 -3.86
CA VAL A 51 3.36 12.38 -4.61
C VAL A 51 4.82 12.27 -4.12
N ARG A 52 5.29 11.02 -3.92
CA ARG A 52 6.67 10.73 -3.51
C ARG A 52 7.65 11.18 -4.59
N SER A 53 8.80 11.72 -4.17
CA SER A 53 9.82 12.30 -5.05
C SER A 53 10.36 11.35 -6.12
N GLY A 54 10.42 10.04 -5.85
CA GLY A 54 10.87 9.05 -6.83
C GLY A 54 9.98 8.93 -8.08
N HIS A 55 8.76 9.47 -8.03
CA HIS A 55 7.86 9.53 -9.19
C HIS A 55 7.87 10.89 -9.88
N LEU A 56 8.55 11.89 -9.30
CA LEU A 56 8.83 13.12 -10.01
C LEU A 56 10.02 12.87 -10.93
N ARG A 57 10.11 13.63 -12.01
CA ARG A 57 11.24 13.56 -12.97
C ARG A 57 12.61 13.94 -12.35
N SER A 58 12.67 14.17 -11.05
CA SER A 58 13.84 14.59 -10.28
C SER A 58 14.11 13.57 -9.18
N THR A 59 15.31 12.99 -9.16
CA THR A 59 15.69 11.93 -8.21
C THR A 59 15.77 12.41 -6.76
N HIS A 60 16.11 13.68 -6.53
CA HIS A 60 16.16 14.26 -5.19
C HIS A 60 15.21 15.46 -5.04
N LEU A 61 14.56 15.57 -3.87
CA LEU A 61 13.66 16.69 -3.53
C LEU A 61 14.36 18.05 -3.64
N ARG A 62 15.64 18.13 -3.28
CA ARG A 62 16.45 19.36 -3.39
C ARG A 62 16.60 19.88 -4.83
N ASP A 63 16.40 19.03 -5.83
CA ASP A 63 16.50 19.41 -7.25
C ASP A 63 15.20 20.04 -7.77
N LEU A 64 14.14 20.05 -6.94
CA LEU A 64 12.91 20.79 -7.19
C LEU A 64 13.06 22.28 -6.83
N ILE A 65 14.12 22.67 -6.13
CA ILE A 65 14.40 24.08 -5.82
C ILE A 65 15.04 24.73 -7.04
N TYR A 66 14.54 25.91 -7.42
CA TYR A 66 15.11 26.71 -8.49
C TYR A 66 16.59 26.99 -8.18
N ARG A 67 17.45 26.41 -9.01
CA ARG A 67 18.85 26.76 -9.15
C ARG A 67 18.90 27.40 -10.53
N GLY A 68 19.26 28.68 -10.63
CA GLY A 68 19.34 29.37 -11.92
C GLY A 68 20.09 28.54 -12.98
N ARG A 69 19.91 28.87 -14.26
CA ARG A 69 20.64 28.17 -15.34
C ARG A 69 22.12 28.12 -14.97
N ALA A 70 22.64 26.92 -14.70
CA ALA A 70 24.07 26.70 -14.76
C ALA A 70 24.44 26.91 -16.22
N VAL A 71 25.12 28.03 -16.51
CA VAL A 71 25.84 28.19 -17.76
C VAL A 71 26.77 26.98 -17.83
N SER A 72 26.61 26.15 -18.85
CA SER A 72 27.56 25.06 -19.12
C SER A 72 28.98 25.64 -19.11
N PRO A 73 29.99 24.93 -18.56
CA PRO A 73 31.38 25.43 -18.50
C PRO A 73 32.06 25.61 -19.87
N HIS A 74 31.31 25.56 -20.97
CA HIS A 74 31.77 25.69 -22.36
C HIS A 74 31.26 26.95 -23.07
N THR A 75 30.65 27.89 -22.35
CA THR A 75 30.26 29.19 -22.91
C THR A 75 30.99 30.29 -22.15
N GLU A 76 32.21 30.58 -22.62
CA GLU A 76 32.90 31.82 -22.26
C GLU A 76 32.01 33.00 -22.66
N GLY A 77 31.55 33.81 -21.70
CA GLY A 77 30.97 35.11 -21.99
C GLY A 77 29.60 35.48 -21.41
N ALA A 78 29.07 34.76 -20.41
CA ALA A 78 27.93 35.25 -19.64
C ALA A 78 28.08 34.91 -18.15
N ILE A 79 28.94 35.66 -17.46
CA ILE A 79 28.92 35.72 -16.00
C ILE A 79 27.69 36.57 -15.65
N ASP A 80 26.57 35.93 -15.33
CA ASP A 80 25.49 36.63 -14.63
C ASP A 80 26.06 37.11 -13.29
N GLU A 81 26.39 38.40 -13.20
CA GLU A 81 26.73 39.14 -11.98
C GLU A 81 25.51 39.31 -11.05
N ALA A 82 24.69 38.26 -10.91
CA ALA A 82 23.61 38.19 -9.94
C ALA A 82 24.07 37.31 -8.77
N GLY A 83 24.73 37.95 -7.81
CA GLY A 83 25.32 37.30 -6.63
C GLY A 83 24.42 36.28 -5.95
N ASP A 84 25.01 35.11 -5.65
CA ASP A 84 24.88 34.24 -4.47
C ASP A 84 23.52 34.09 -3.74
N GLN A 85 22.39 34.38 -4.36
CA GLN A 85 21.07 34.14 -3.80
C GLN A 85 20.47 32.86 -4.37
N ARG A 86 21.15 31.74 -4.12
CA ARG A 86 20.52 30.42 -4.32
C ARG A 86 19.31 30.35 -3.39
N ALA A 87 18.12 30.15 -3.96
CA ALA A 87 16.92 29.92 -3.18
C ALA A 87 17.17 28.75 -2.21
N ARG A 88 17.02 29.00 -0.91
CA ARG A 88 17.25 27.97 0.13
C ARG A 88 16.01 27.15 0.44
N ARG A 89 14.87 27.58 -0.09
CA ARG A 89 13.55 26.99 0.12
C ARG A 89 12.72 27.14 -1.14
N ALA A 90 11.91 26.13 -1.42
CA ALA A 90 10.84 26.19 -2.41
C ALA A 90 9.53 25.78 -1.76
N TRP A 91 8.41 26.28 -2.26
CA TRP A 91 7.10 25.79 -1.83
C TRP A 91 6.10 25.87 -2.96
N VAL A 92 5.08 25.01 -2.86
CA VAL A 92 3.91 25.02 -3.74
C VAL A 92 2.68 24.97 -2.86
N ARG A 93 1.70 25.80 -3.19
CA ARG A 93 0.42 25.93 -2.53
C ARG A 93 -0.70 25.78 -3.55
N ALA A 94 -1.59 24.84 -3.30
CA ALA A 94 -2.81 24.65 -4.07
C ALA A 94 -4.01 25.19 -3.27
N ILE A 95 -4.78 26.06 -3.91
CA ILE A 95 -6.04 26.57 -3.38
C ILE A 95 -7.14 25.73 -4.01
N TYR A 96 -7.79 24.91 -3.19
CA TYR A 96 -8.86 24.01 -3.57
C TYR A 96 -10.18 24.52 -3.01
N GLU A 97 -11.23 24.49 -3.81
CA GLU A 97 -12.60 24.80 -3.40
C GLU A 97 -13.38 23.50 -3.37
N ASP A 98 -13.99 23.16 -2.23
CA ASP A 98 -14.77 21.94 -2.07
C ASP A 98 -16.21 22.07 -2.64
N ASP A 99 -16.98 20.98 -2.55
CA ASP A 99 -18.38 20.95 -3.01
C ASP A 99 -19.30 21.91 -2.25
N GLY A 100 -18.94 22.27 -1.02
CA GLY A 100 -19.67 23.22 -0.17
C GLY A 100 -19.25 24.67 -0.36
N GLY A 101 -18.32 24.96 -1.28
CA GLY A 101 -17.76 26.30 -1.50
C GLY A 101 -16.71 26.72 -0.45
N SER A 102 -16.29 25.81 0.43
CA SER A 102 -15.23 26.08 1.39
C SER A 102 -13.86 25.97 0.71
N THR A 103 -13.00 26.96 0.98
CA THR A 103 -11.64 26.97 0.44
C THR A 103 -10.68 26.27 1.38
N ILE A 104 -9.95 25.29 0.86
CA ILE A 104 -8.89 24.55 1.55
C ILE A 104 -7.56 24.88 0.87
N VAL A 105 -6.59 25.32 1.67
CA VAL A 105 -5.25 25.70 1.19
C VAL A 105 -4.26 24.62 1.56
N PHE A 106 -3.83 23.85 0.57
CA PHE A 106 -2.79 22.83 0.71
C PHE A 106 -1.43 23.43 0.37
N GLN A 107 -0.44 23.29 1.24
CA GLN A 107 0.92 23.78 0.97
C GLN A 107 1.96 22.74 1.35
N ARG A 108 2.93 22.54 0.46
CA ARG A 108 4.12 21.72 0.72
C ARG A 108 5.37 22.55 0.46
N SER A 109 6.32 22.51 1.39
CA SER A 109 7.60 23.22 1.30
C SER A 109 8.78 22.25 1.32
N ILE A 110 9.89 22.62 0.69
CA ILE A 110 11.16 21.87 0.69
C ILE A 110 12.28 22.78 1.19
N SER A 111 13.07 22.29 2.13
CA SER A 111 14.32 22.94 2.57
C SER A 111 15.52 22.50 1.71
N ALA A 112 16.59 23.30 1.69
CA ALA A 112 17.86 22.90 1.05
C ALA A 112 18.46 21.60 1.64
N ALA A 113 18.10 21.25 2.88
CA ALA A 113 18.49 19.99 3.52
C ALA A 113 17.70 18.78 2.98
N GLY A 114 16.60 19.01 2.25
CA GLY A 114 15.75 17.97 1.67
C GLY A 114 14.50 17.63 2.48
N ASP A 115 14.27 18.33 3.60
CA ASP A 115 13.09 18.12 4.44
C ASP A 115 11.83 18.67 3.78
N SER A 116 10.73 17.92 3.88
CA SER A 116 9.41 18.36 3.43
C SER A 116 8.55 18.80 4.63
N GLU A 117 7.99 20.00 4.55
CA GLU A 117 7.02 20.52 5.51
C GLU A 117 5.63 20.61 4.86
N TYR A 118 4.60 20.09 5.54
CA TYR A 118 3.22 20.06 5.06
C TYR A 118 2.36 21.03 5.88
N ARG A 119 1.52 21.80 5.20
CA ARG A 119 0.62 22.76 5.82
C ARG A 119 -0.76 22.70 5.19
N ILE A 120 -1.80 22.80 6.02
CA ILE A 120 -3.20 22.97 5.59
C ILE A 120 -3.71 24.26 6.23
N ASN A 121 -4.28 25.16 5.43
CA ASN A 121 -4.78 26.47 5.90
C ASN A 121 -3.74 27.21 6.75
N ASN A 122 -2.49 27.22 6.27
CA ASN A 122 -1.30 27.78 6.94
C ASN A 122 -0.90 27.13 8.28
N ARG A 123 -1.53 26.03 8.71
CA ARG A 123 -1.15 25.27 9.91
C ARG A 123 -0.27 24.09 9.53
N ALA A 124 0.85 23.90 10.23
CA ALA A 124 1.71 22.73 10.04
C ALA A 124 1.00 21.46 10.50
N VAL A 125 1.07 20.42 9.66
CA VAL A 125 0.43 19.12 9.90
C VAL A 125 1.39 17.98 9.56
N SER A 126 1.12 16.81 10.14
CA SER A 126 1.85 15.59 9.76
C SER A 126 1.50 15.16 8.33
N LEU A 127 2.39 14.40 7.68
CA LEU A 127 2.10 13.80 6.36
C LEU A 127 0.85 12.90 6.39
N GLN A 128 0.64 12.18 7.50
CA GLN A 128 -0.52 11.31 7.65
C GLN A 128 -1.83 12.11 7.65
N THR A 129 -1.90 13.16 8.46
CA THR A 129 -3.07 14.07 8.50
C THR A 129 -3.27 14.79 7.16
N TYR A 130 -2.17 15.16 6.50
CA TYR A 130 -2.21 15.79 5.18
C TYR A 130 -2.85 14.87 4.12
N ASN A 131 -2.41 13.62 4.07
CA ASN A 131 -2.95 12.62 3.15
C ASN A 131 -4.41 12.27 3.48
N GLN A 132 -4.76 12.11 4.76
CA GLN A 132 -6.15 11.88 5.18
C GLN A 132 -7.09 13.00 4.73
N THR A 133 -6.63 14.26 4.75
CA THR A 133 -7.42 15.40 4.29
C THR A 133 -7.60 15.39 2.77
N LEU A 134 -6.58 14.97 2.01
CA LEU A 134 -6.69 14.77 0.56
C LEU A 134 -7.64 13.60 0.21
N GLU A 135 -7.51 12.48 0.94
CA GLU A 135 -8.38 11.31 0.79
C GLU A 135 -9.85 11.64 1.09
N ALA A 136 -10.12 12.48 2.08
CA ALA A 136 -11.48 12.97 2.38
C ALA A 136 -12.11 13.78 1.24
N GLN A 137 -11.29 14.37 0.36
CA GLN A 137 -11.73 15.06 -0.86
C GLN A 137 -11.71 14.14 -2.10
N ASN A 138 -11.62 12.82 -1.90
CA ASN A 138 -11.46 11.80 -2.95
C ASN A 138 -10.20 11.95 -3.82
N ILE A 139 -9.16 12.64 -3.31
CA ILE A 139 -7.88 12.77 -4.00
C ILE A 139 -6.94 11.66 -3.50
N LEU A 140 -7.04 10.48 -4.14
CA LEU A 140 -6.26 9.30 -3.80
C LEU A 140 -4.84 9.38 -4.36
N VAL A 141 -3.92 9.94 -3.58
CA VAL A 141 -2.50 10.11 -3.94
C VAL A 141 -1.80 8.77 -4.22
N LYS A 142 -2.19 7.69 -3.51
CA LYS A 142 -1.61 6.35 -3.68
C LYS A 142 -1.94 5.74 -5.04
N ALA A 143 -3.19 5.91 -5.50
CA ALA A 143 -3.70 5.30 -6.72
C ALA A 143 -3.29 6.07 -7.99
N LYS A 144 -2.95 7.37 -7.86
CA LYS A 144 -2.50 8.25 -8.96
C LYS A 144 -3.50 8.42 -10.13
N ASN A 145 -4.78 8.23 -9.88
CA ASN A 145 -5.83 8.18 -10.91
C ASN A 145 -6.02 9.48 -11.70
N PHE A 146 -5.48 10.59 -11.20
CA PHE A 146 -5.66 11.93 -11.76
C PHE A 146 -4.39 12.48 -12.41
N LEU A 147 -3.28 11.74 -12.40
CA LEU A 147 -2.02 12.15 -13.03
C LEU A 147 -1.65 11.16 -14.13
N VAL A 148 -1.56 11.67 -15.35
CA VAL A 148 -1.06 10.91 -16.51
C VAL A 148 0.18 11.61 -17.02
N PHE A 149 1.35 11.03 -16.75
CA PHE A 149 2.62 11.53 -17.24
C PHE A 149 2.83 11.14 -18.71
N GLN A 150 3.78 11.81 -19.35
CA GLN A 150 4.19 11.45 -20.70
C GLN A 150 4.74 10.02 -20.70
N GLY A 151 4.17 9.16 -21.54
CA GLY A 151 4.51 7.73 -21.63
C GLY A 151 3.66 6.82 -20.74
N ASP A 152 2.87 7.36 -19.81
CA ASP A 152 2.03 6.52 -18.92
C ASP A 152 0.94 5.77 -19.71
N VAL A 153 0.40 6.36 -20.77
CA VAL A 153 -0.64 5.71 -21.59
C VAL A 153 -0.10 4.43 -22.23
N GLU A 154 1.11 4.48 -22.79
CA GLU A 154 1.78 3.32 -23.37
C GLU A 154 2.16 2.30 -22.29
N ALA A 155 2.65 2.78 -21.14
CA ALA A 155 3.00 1.93 -20.01
C ALA A 155 1.78 1.15 -19.48
N VAL A 156 0.63 1.82 -19.30
CA VAL A 156 -0.62 1.18 -18.87
C VAL A 156 -1.12 0.19 -19.92
N ALA A 157 -1.02 0.52 -21.21
CA ALA A 157 -1.41 -0.40 -22.28
C ALA A 157 -0.52 -1.66 -22.35
N ALA A 158 0.75 -1.55 -21.96
CA ALA A 158 1.71 -2.65 -21.94
C ALA A 158 1.74 -3.44 -20.61
N GLN A 159 0.95 -3.05 -19.60
CA GLN A 159 0.94 -3.74 -18.30
C GLN A 159 0.41 -5.16 -18.39
N SER A 160 0.93 -6.03 -17.52
CA SER A 160 0.40 -7.37 -17.38
C SER A 160 -1.02 -7.34 -16.79
N PRO A 161 -1.89 -8.34 -17.08
CA PRO A 161 -3.23 -8.40 -16.49
C PRO A 161 -3.21 -8.36 -14.95
N LYS A 162 -2.18 -8.93 -14.31
CA LYS A 162 -2.02 -8.90 -12.85
C LYS A 162 -1.74 -7.50 -12.32
N ASP A 163 -0.91 -6.73 -13.02
CA ASP A 163 -0.58 -5.36 -12.61
C ASP A 163 -1.77 -4.43 -12.84
N LEU A 164 -2.55 -4.66 -13.89
CA LEU A 164 -3.80 -3.94 -14.12
C LEU A 164 -4.83 -4.24 -13.02
N THR A 165 -4.97 -5.50 -12.59
CA THR A 165 -5.83 -5.84 -11.45
C THR A 165 -5.37 -5.14 -10.17
N ARG A 166 -4.06 -5.11 -9.89
CA ARG A 166 -3.51 -4.38 -8.74
C ARG A 166 -3.82 -2.89 -8.80
N LEU A 167 -3.74 -2.28 -9.99
CA LEU A 167 -4.11 -0.89 -10.18
C LEU A 167 -5.59 -0.69 -9.81
N ILE A 168 -6.50 -1.53 -10.32
CA ILE A 168 -7.93 -1.47 -10.01
C ILE A 168 -8.20 -1.67 -8.50
N GLU A 169 -7.51 -2.61 -7.85
CA GLU A 169 -7.62 -2.83 -6.40
C GLU A 169 -7.15 -1.61 -5.58
N GLN A 170 -6.10 -0.93 -6.03
CA GLN A 170 -5.65 0.32 -5.40
C GLN A 170 -6.67 1.44 -5.55
N ILE A 171 -7.36 1.52 -6.70
CA ILE A 171 -8.42 2.49 -6.96
C ILE A 171 -9.66 2.20 -6.11
N SER A 172 -10.02 0.92 -6.00
CA SER A 172 -11.14 0.43 -5.20
C SER A 172 -10.93 0.63 -3.69
N GLY A 173 -9.67 0.80 -3.25
CA GLY A 173 -9.29 0.81 -1.84
C GLY A 173 -9.22 -0.58 -1.20
N SER A 174 -9.63 -1.63 -1.91
CA SER A 174 -9.57 -3.02 -1.44
C SER A 174 -8.15 -3.51 -1.20
N ALA A 175 -7.14 -2.87 -1.81
CA ALA A 175 -5.74 -3.17 -1.57
C ALA A 175 -5.32 -3.04 -0.10
N GLU A 176 -5.97 -2.19 0.70
CA GLU A 176 -5.65 -2.05 2.14
C GLU A 176 -6.04 -3.28 2.94
N LEU A 177 -7.12 -3.96 2.55
CA LEU A 177 -7.63 -5.17 3.19
C LEU A 177 -6.89 -6.44 2.76
N GLN A 178 -6.07 -6.38 1.71
CA GLN A 178 -5.34 -7.54 1.18
C GLN A 178 -4.45 -8.20 2.23
N SER A 179 -3.79 -7.40 3.08
CA SER A 179 -2.91 -7.92 4.12
C SER A 179 -3.66 -8.70 5.19
N GLU A 180 -4.80 -8.18 5.64
CA GLU A 180 -5.68 -8.84 6.61
C GLU A 180 -6.31 -10.09 6.00
N TYR A 181 -6.75 -10.01 4.74
CA TYR A 181 -7.29 -11.15 4.00
C TYR A 181 -6.30 -12.31 3.92
N ASN A 182 -5.04 -12.04 3.51
CA ASN A 182 -4.02 -13.08 3.37
C ASN A 182 -3.66 -13.72 4.72
N GLU A 183 -3.65 -12.94 5.81
CA GLU A 183 -3.39 -13.49 7.15
C GLU A 183 -4.55 -14.39 7.61
N LEU A 184 -5.80 -13.96 7.39
CA LEU A 184 -6.99 -14.75 7.70
C LEU A 184 -7.07 -16.03 6.87
N GLU A 185 -6.71 -15.97 5.59
CA GLU A 185 -6.61 -17.14 4.70
C GLU A 185 -5.58 -18.15 5.26
N ARG A 186 -4.39 -17.69 5.66
CA ARG A 186 -3.37 -18.55 6.27
C ARG A 186 -3.83 -19.18 7.58
N LEU A 187 -4.54 -18.42 8.42
CA LEU A 187 -5.11 -18.94 9.67
C LEU A 187 -6.21 -19.96 9.41
N GLN A 188 -7.04 -19.74 8.40
CA GLN A 188 -8.08 -20.68 7.97
C GLN A 188 -7.46 -22.00 7.49
N GLU A 189 -6.43 -21.95 6.64
CA GLU A 189 -5.72 -23.13 6.15
C GLU A 189 -5.12 -23.93 7.32
N ALA A 190 -4.40 -23.27 8.23
CA ALA A 190 -3.82 -23.93 9.41
C ALA A 190 -4.89 -24.56 10.32
N ALA A 191 -6.05 -23.91 10.48
CA ALA A 191 -7.17 -24.47 11.24
C ALA A 191 -7.79 -25.70 10.54
N ALA A 192 -7.91 -25.67 9.21
CA ALA A 192 -8.41 -26.78 8.41
C ALA A 192 -7.47 -28.00 8.47
N GLU A 193 -6.16 -27.78 8.39
CA GLU A 193 -5.15 -28.83 8.55
C GLU A 193 -5.22 -29.46 9.95
N ARG A 194 -5.29 -28.62 11.00
CA ARG A 194 -5.40 -29.09 12.38
C ARG A 194 -6.67 -29.89 12.63
N SER A 195 -7.80 -29.46 12.06
CA SER A 195 -9.08 -30.18 12.14
C SER A 195 -8.98 -31.55 11.47
N THR A 196 -8.41 -31.59 10.26
CA THR A 196 -8.21 -32.84 9.50
C THR A 196 -7.31 -33.81 10.26
N PHE A 197 -6.21 -33.31 10.84
CA PHE A 197 -5.31 -34.12 11.66
C PHE A 197 -6.01 -34.67 12.91
N ALA A 198 -6.75 -33.82 13.64
CA ALA A 198 -7.50 -34.24 14.82
C ALA A 198 -8.55 -35.30 14.50
N TYR A 199 -9.26 -35.15 13.38
CA TYR A 199 -10.23 -36.12 12.89
C TYR A 199 -9.56 -37.48 12.57
N ASN A 200 -8.44 -37.46 11.85
CA ASN A 200 -7.69 -38.66 11.52
C ASN A 200 -7.17 -39.37 12.79
N LYS A 201 -6.66 -38.62 13.77
CA LYS A 201 -6.22 -39.16 15.06
C LYS A 201 -7.38 -39.78 15.84
N LYS A 202 -8.53 -39.11 15.90
CA LYS A 202 -9.75 -39.65 16.53
C LYS A 202 -10.16 -40.97 15.88
N ARG A 203 -10.12 -41.04 14.54
CA ARG A 203 -10.47 -42.26 13.79
C ARG A 203 -9.51 -43.40 14.08
N ALA A 204 -8.20 -43.13 14.15
CA ALA A 204 -7.19 -44.12 14.49
C ALA A 204 -7.39 -44.68 15.91
N VAL A 205 -7.60 -43.80 16.90
CA VAL A 205 -7.86 -44.20 18.29
C VAL A 205 -9.15 -45.01 18.40
N ALA A 206 -10.21 -44.64 17.69
CA ALA A 206 -11.46 -45.40 17.68
C ALA A 206 -11.28 -46.82 17.12
N ALA A 207 -10.50 -46.98 16.05
CA ALA A 207 -10.18 -48.28 15.49
C ALA A 207 -9.34 -49.14 16.46
N GLU A 208 -8.38 -48.52 17.16
CA GLU A 208 -7.57 -49.20 18.17
C GLU A 208 -8.41 -49.67 19.37
N VAL A 209 -9.32 -48.82 19.86
CA VAL A 209 -10.26 -49.17 20.93
C VAL A 209 -11.16 -50.35 20.52
N GLN A 210 -11.63 -50.37 19.27
CA GLN A 210 -12.44 -51.48 18.77
C GLN A 210 -11.64 -52.79 18.74
N SER A 211 -10.41 -52.75 18.22
CA SER A 211 -9.51 -53.90 18.18
C SER A 211 -9.20 -54.44 19.60
N ILE A 212 -8.87 -53.55 20.55
CA ILE A 212 -8.63 -53.93 21.95
C ILE A 212 -9.89 -54.53 22.58
N SER A 213 -11.07 -53.97 22.28
CA SER A 213 -12.33 -54.53 22.78
C SER A 213 -12.60 -55.93 22.24
N GLU A 214 -12.24 -56.22 21.00
CA GLU A 214 -12.38 -57.56 20.40
C GLU A 214 -11.40 -58.55 21.05
N GLN A 215 -10.13 -58.15 21.20
CA GLN A 215 -9.11 -58.95 21.90
C GLN A 215 -9.50 -59.27 23.34
N LYS A 216 -10.07 -58.29 24.06
CA LYS A 216 -10.56 -58.51 25.43
C LYS A 216 -11.68 -59.55 25.48
N LYS A 217 -12.66 -59.48 24.56
CA LYS A 217 -13.75 -60.46 24.49
C LYS A 217 -13.23 -61.87 24.21
N GLU A 218 -12.24 -61.99 23.33
CA GLU A 218 -11.61 -63.28 23.04
C GLU A 218 -10.86 -63.85 24.24
N LEU A 219 -10.14 -62.99 24.99
CA LEU A 219 -9.45 -63.37 26.21
C LEU A 219 -10.43 -63.85 27.30
N ASP A 220 -11.53 -63.12 27.52
CA ASP A 220 -12.57 -63.49 28.49
C ASP A 220 -13.21 -64.85 28.12
N LEU A 221 -13.43 -65.08 26.82
CA LEU A 221 -13.94 -66.35 26.32
C LEU A 221 -12.92 -67.49 26.55
N TYR A 222 -11.64 -67.24 26.28
CA TYR A 222 -10.57 -68.20 26.53
C TYR A 222 -10.49 -68.57 28.01
N GLU A 223 -10.51 -67.57 28.92
CA GLU A 223 -10.50 -67.81 30.36
C GLU A 223 -11.70 -68.65 30.82
N SER A 224 -12.90 -68.35 30.31
CA SER A 224 -14.11 -69.11 30.68
C SER A 224 -14.01 -70.59 30.26
N LYS A 225 -13.52 -70.86 29.04
CA LYS A 225 -13.28 -72.21 28.53
C LYS A 225 -12.18 -72.91 29.33
N HIS A 226 -11.11 -72.20 29.68
CA HIS A 226 -10.03 -72.77 30.49
C HIS A 226 -10.51 -73.15 31.89
N ARG A 227 -11.30 -72.30 32.55
CA ARG A 227 -11.94 -72.61 33.85
C ARG A 227 -12.85 -73.83 33.75
N LEU A 228 -13.67 -73.91 32.70
CA LEU A 228 -14.55 -75.05 32.45
C LEU A 228 -13.76 -76.34 32.23
N ARG A 229 -12.69 -76.30 31.42
CA ARG A 229 -11.78 -77.42 31.21
C ARG A 229 -11.16 -77.91 32.52
N THR A 230 -10.68 -76.99 33.36
CA THR A 230 -10.11 -77.36 34.66
C THR A 230 -11.15 -78.04 35.57
N LYS A 231 -12.38 -77.52 35.64
CA LYS A 231 -13.47 -78.14 36.39
C LYS A 231 -13.79 -79.56 35.88
N LEU A 232 -13.93 -79.72 34.57
CA LEU A 232 -14.21 -81.02 33.94
C LEU A 232 -13.07 -82.01 34.17
N ASN A 233 -11.81 -81.57 34.11
CA ASN A 233 -10.66 -82.43 34.41
C ASN A 233 -10.67 -82.91 35.86
N VAL A 234 -11.00 -82.04 36.82
CA VAL A 234 -11.13 -82.43 38.24
C VAL A 234 -12.25 -83.45 38.41
N GLN A 235 -13.42 -83.23 37.78
CA GLN A 235 -14.52 -84.20 37.79
C GLN A 235 -14.12 -85.54 37.18
N HIS A 236 -13.42 -85.54 36.06
CA HIS A 236 -12.93 -86.75 35.40
C HIS A 236 -11.94 -87.54 36.26
N MET A 237 -11.03 -86.85 36.96
CA MET A 237 -10.12 -87.49 37.91
C MET A 237 -10.87 -88.10 39.09
N LEU A 238 -11.88 -87.41 39.62
CA LEU A 238 -12.76 -87.94 40.67
C LEU A 238 -13.50 -89.21 40.21
N PHE A 239 -14.05 -89.22 39.00
CA PHE A 239 -14.71 -90.39 38.42
C PHE A 239 -13.78 -91.59 38.21
N LYS A 240 -12.46 -91.38 38.08
CA LYS A 240 -11.47 -92.47 37.96
C LYS A 240 -11.01 -93.03 39.31
N LEU A 241 -11.31 -92.36 40.42
CA LEU A 241 -10.93 -92.78 41.77
C LEU A 241 -11.99 -93.66 42.44
N PHE A 242 -13.21 -93.69 41.88
CA PHE A 242 -14.28 -94.64 42.21
C PHE A 242 -14.33 -95.75 41.17
#